data_AF-A0AAU9CQ60-F1
#
_entry.id   AF-A0AAU9CQ60-F1
#
_cell.length_a   1.000
_cell.length_b   1.000
_cell.length_c   1.000
_cell.angle_alpha   90.00
_cell.angle_beta   90.00
_cell.angle_gamma   90.00
#
_symmetry.space_group_name_H-M   'P 1'
#
loop_
_entity.id
_entity.type
_entity.pdbx_description
1 polymer ?
#
loop_
_entity_poly.entity_id
_entity_poly.type
_entity_poly.pdbx_seq_one_letter_code
_entity_poly.pdbx_strand_id
1 'polypeptide(L)'
;MKGSAPGEHAHHFCHGLKYLIRARRAVGNKQKKRQALKGALNEFGYVETHTKNPHGVLLPYVALYKGDAFLQLGRRPEALREYLKAIRLRPKFPQAYAKLAKLYQEMGQIDKAAKVLRYGIRKTHTKSLVHQLQRLNKDPKTK
;
A
#
# COMPACT_ATOMS: atom_id res chain seq x y z
N MET A 1 5.39 29.17 14.72
CA MET A 1 4.96 27.88 14.10
C MET A 1 4.88 26.81 15.19
N LYS A 2 3.68 26.51 15.71
CA LYS A 2 3.52 25.47 16.74
C LYS A 2 3.65 24.10 16.06
N GLY A 3 4.58 23.27 16.53
CA GLY A 3 4.71 21.90 16.07
C GLY A 3 3.50 21.11 16.54
N SER A 4 2.75 20.53 15.61
CA SER A 4 1.66 19.59 15.88
C SER A 4 2.09 18.54 16.90
N ALA A 5 1.30 18.35 17.94
CA ALA A 5 1.59 17.40 19.00
C ALA A 5 1.68 15.96 18.42
N PRO A 6 2.51 15.07 18.99
CA PRO A 6 2.71 13.71 18.48
C PRO A 6 1.42 12.89 18.25
N GLY A 7 0.32 13.24 18.93
CA GLY A 7 -1.00 12.58 18.80
C GLY A 7 -1.88 13.07 17.64
N GLU A 8 -1.64 14.26 17.08
CA GLU A 8 -2.52 14.86 16.06
C GLU A 8 -2.55 14.04 14.75
N HIS A 9 -1.42 13.46 14.36
CA HIS A 9 -1.33 12.64 13.14
C HIS A 9 -1.92 11.23 13.34
N ALA A 10 -1.90 10.72 14.57
CA ALA A 10 -2.36 9.37 14.88
C ALA A 10 -3.88 9.23 14.69
N HIS A 11 -4.67 10.26 15.03
CA HIS A 11 -6.11 10.19 14.78
C HIS A 11 -6.41 10.13 13.29
N HIS A 12 -5.71 10.90 12.45
CA HIS A 12 -5.96 10.93 11.01
C HIS A 12 -5.61 9.57 10.39
N PHE A 13 -4.47 8.99 10.80
CA PHE A 13 -4.15 7.63 10.40
C PHE A 13 -5.24 6.62 10.80
N CYS A 14 -5.72 6.66 12.04
CA CYS A 14 -6.81 5.81 12.52
C CYS A 14 -8.13 6.04 11.77
N HIS A 15 -8.50 7.29 11.47
CA HIS A 15 -9.67 7.62 10.67
C HIS A 15 -9.54 7.08 9.24
N GLY A 16 -8.36 7.19 8.63
CA GLY A 16 -8.05 6.59 7.34
C GLY A 16 -8.28 5.08 7.33
N LEU A 17 -7.81 4.36 8.36
CA LEU A 17 -8.07 2.93 8.52
C LEU A 17 -9.57 2.62 8.70
N LYS A 18 -10.30 3.41 9.50
CA LYS A 18 -11.76 3.28 9.65
C LYS A 18 -12.47 3.44 8.31
N TYR A 19 -12.04 4.37 7.48
CA TYR A 19 -12.56 4.53 6.12
C TYR A 19 -12.28 3.32 5.22
N LEU A 20 -11.09 2.72 5.29
CA LEU A 20 -10.80 1.48 4.56
C LEU A 20 -11.70 0.33 5.01
N ILE A 21 -11.98 0.21 6.31
CA ILE A 21 -12.93 -0.80 6.83
C ILE A 21 -14.34 -0.53 6.29
N ARG A 22 -14.79 0.73 6.29
CA ARG A 22 -16.08 1.11 5.70
C ARG A 22 -16.16 0.77 4.21
N ALA A 23 -15.08 1.02 3.46
CA ALA A 23 -15.02 0.67 2.04
C ALA A 23 -15.15 -0.84 1.80
N ARG A 24 -14.54 -1.68 2.64
CA ARG A 24 -14.68 -3.15 2.57
C ARG A 24 -16.09 -3.62 2.91
N ARG A 25 -16.74 -2.98 3.89
CA ARG A 25 -18.12 -3.29 4.30
C ARG A 25 -19.19 -2.80 3.32
N ALA A 26 -18.86 -1.91 2.40
CA ALA A 26 -19.77 -1.40 1.38
C ALA A 26 -19.97 -2.39 0.21
N VAL A 27 -20.29 -3.64 0.52
CA VAL A 27 -20.57 -4.69 -0.46
C VAL A 27 -21.81 -4.31 -1.28
N GLY A 28 -21.76 -4.49 -2.60
CA GLY A 28 -22.86 -4.13 -3.52
C GLY A 28 -23.03 -2.62 -3.77
N ASN A 29 -22.49 -1.74 -2.92
CA ASN A 29 -22.64 -0.29 -3.07
C ASN A 29 -21.34 0.40 -3.52
N LYS A 30 -21.17 0.52 -4.84
CA LYS A 30 -19.99 1.13 -5.48
C LYS A 30 -19.79 2.60 -5.07
N GLN A 31 -20.86 3.36 -4.91
CA GLN A 31 -20.79 4.78 -4.54
C GLN A 31 -20.27 4.96 -3.11
N LYS A 32 -20.87 4.26 -2.14
CA LYS A 32 -20.46 4.27 -0.74
C LYS A 32 -19.02 3.79 -0.58
N LYS A 33 -18.62 2.74 -1.31
CA LYS A 33 -17.22 2.28 -1.37
C LYS A 33 -16.30 3.39 -1.87
N ARG A 34 -16.62 4.03 -3.01
CA ARG A 34 -15.81 5.11 -3.59
C ARG A 34 -15.67 6.29 -2.64
N GLN A 35 -16.75 6.70 -1.98
CA GLN A 35 -16.73 7.78 -0.99
C GLN A 35 -15.83 7.44 0.19
N ALA A 36 -15.94 6.23 0.73
CA ALA A 36 -15.09 5.79 1.84
C ALA A 36 -13.60 5.75 1.45
N LEU A 37 -13.28 5.27 0.24
CA LEU A 37 -11.90 5.26 -0.26
C LEU A 37 -11.34 6.67 -0.44
N LYS A 38 -12.14 7.63 -0.92
CA LYS A 38 -11.74 9.05 -0.99
C LYS A 38 -11.50 9.63 0.41
N GLY A 39 -12.35 9.30 1.39
CA GLY A 39 -12.16 9.67 2.78
C GLY A 39 -10.83 9.15 3.33
N ALA A 40 -10.52 7.87 3.11
CA ALA A 40 -9.22 7.30 3.52
C ALA A 40 -8.04 8.07 2.91
N LEU A 41 -8.09 8.39 1.62
CA LEU A 41 -7.04 9.14 0.94
C LEU A 41 -6.85 10.55 1.52
N ASN A 42 -7.94 11.22 1.90
CA ASN A 42 -7.87 12.54 2.53
C ASN A 42 -7.15 12.47 3.88
N GLU A 43 -7.57 11.55 4.75
CA GLU A 43 -6.96 11.34 6.06
C GLU A 43 -5.46 11.00 5.97
N PHE A 44 -5.12 10.08 5.06
CA PHE A 44 -3.72 9.72 4.81
C PHE A 44 -2.90 10.86 4.20
N GLY A 45 -3.51 11.67 3.33
CA GLY A 45 -2.89 12.86 2.78
C GLY A 45 -2.55 13.88 3.86
N TYR A 46 -3.44 14.08 4.84
CA TYR A 46 -3.17 14.95 5.98
C TYR A 46 -1.95 14.48 6.79
N VAL A 47 -1.89 13.18 7.13
CA VAL A 47 -0.72 12.61 7.84
C VAL A 47 0.57 12.85 7.05
N GLU A 48 0.53 12.66 5.74
CA GLU A 48 1.67 12.83 4.85
C GLU A 48 2.19 14.27 4.79
N THR A 49 1.30 15.26 4.72
CA THR A 49 1.68 16.68 4.62
C THR A 49 2.08 17.31 5.95
N HIS A 50 1.64 16.75 7.07
CA HIS A 50 1.92 17.30 8.41
C HIS A 50 3.00 16.53 9.19
N THR A 51 3.42 15.35 8.69
CA THR A 51 4.56 14.63 9.26
C THR A 51 5.88 15.21 8.76
N LYS A 52 6.65 15.85 9.65
CA LYS A 52 7.94 16.48 9.30
C LYS A 52 9.07 15.49 8.98
N ASN A 53 8.98 14.24 9.47
CA ASN A 53 10.01 13.22 9.21
C ASN A 53 9.54 12.23 8.13
N PRO A 54 10.15 12.22 6.94
CA PRO A 54 9.76 11.33 5.84
C PRO A 54 9.96 9.83 6.15
N HIS A 55 10.84 9.49 7.10
CA HIS A 55 11.08 8.12 7.58
C HIS A 55 10.30 7.77 8.85
N GLY A 56 9.35 8.63 9.26
CA GLY A 56 8.52 8.40 10.45
C GLY A 56 7.73 7.09 10.36
N VAL A 57 7.46 6.48 11.52
CA VAL A 57 6.85 5.14 11.65
C VAL A 57 5.58 4.97 10.80
N LEU A 58 4.76 6.02 10.69
CA LEU A 58 3.47 5.98 9.98
C LEU A 58 3.59 6.07 8.46
N LEU A 59 4.57 6.80 7.92
CA LEU A 59 4.57 7.13 6.47
C LEU A 59 4.72 5.93 5.54
N PRO A 60 5.53 4.89 5.85
CA PRO A 60 5.51 3.65 5.06
C PRO A 60 4.12 3.00 5.02
N TYR A 61 3.38 3.02 6.13
CA TYR A 61 2.03 2.46 6.21
C TYR A 61 1.02 3.34 5.49
N VAL A 62 1.11 4.66 5.64
CA VAL A 62 0.30 5.63 4.88
C VAL A 62 0.45 5.38 3.39
N ALA A 63 1.68 5.29 2.88
CA ALA A 63 1.95 4.99 1.47
C ALA A 63 1.36 3.62 1.07
N LEU A 64 1.57 2.56 1.88
CA LEU A 64 0.97 1.24 1.63
C LEU A 64 -0.57 1.31 1.51
N TYR A 65 -1.24 1.99 2.44
CA TYR A 65 -2.69 2.08 2.50
C TYR A 65 -3.30 3.02 1.46
N LYS A 66 -2.61 4.11 1.09
CA LYS A 66 -2.96 4.91 -0.10
C LYS A 66 -2.88 4.06 -1.36
N GLY A 67 -1.84 3.23 -1.49
CA GLY A 67 -1.71 2.28 -2.59
C GLY A 67 -2.90 1.31 -2.69
N ASP A 68 -3.31 0.73 -1.57
CA ASP A 68 -4.50 -0.12 -1.47
C ASP A 68 -5.80 0.63 -1.84
N ALA A 69 -5.92 1.89 -1.43
CA ALA A 69 -7.08 2.71 -1.73
C ALA A 69 -7.16 3.08 -3.21
N PHE A 70 -6.04 3.50 -3.81
CA PHE A 70 -5.96 3.80 -5.24
C PHE A 70 -6.23 2.56 -6.08
N LEU A 71 -5.70 1.40 -5.71
CA LEU A 71 -5.95 0.15 -6.43
C LEU A 71 -7.44 -0.20 -6.43
N GLN A 72 -8.11 -0.09 -5.29
CA GLN A 72 -9.55 -0.33 -5.18
C GLN A 72 -10.41 0.70 -5.94
N LEU A 73 -9.86 1.88 -6.23
CA LEU A 73 -10.46 2.89 -7.10
C LEU A 73 -10.16 2.67 -8.60
N GLY A 74 -9.40 1.63 -8.97
CA GLY A 74 -8.95 1.40 -10.35
C GLY A 74 -7.78 2.29 -10.78
N ARG A 75 -7.22 3.10 -9.87
CA ARG A 75 -6.13 4.05 -10.10
C ARG A 75 -4.77 3.36 -9.96
N ARG A 76 -4.47 2.46 -10.91
CA ARG A 76 -3.26 1.62 -10.89
C ARG A 76 -1.95 2.43 -10.90
N PRO A 77 -1.79 3.52 -11.69
CA PRO A 77 -0.56 4.31 -11.69
C PRO A 77 -0.24 4.94 -10.33
N GLU A 78 -1.25 5.45 -9.63
CA GLU A 78 -1.13 6.00 -8.29
C GLU A 78 -0.77 4.91 -7.27
N ALA A 79 -1.44 3.75 -7.35
CA ALA A 79 -1.12 2.62 -6.48
C ALA A 79 0.35 2.18 -6.62
N LEU A 80 0.85 2.12 -7.86
CA LEU A 80 2.24 1.81 -8.16
C LEU A 80 3.20 2.79 -7.47
N ARG A 81 2.95 4.10 -7.64
CA ARG A 81 3.78 5.15 -7.03
C ARG A 81 3.81 5.03 -5.50
N GLU A 82 2.67 4.77 -4.89
CA GLU A 82 2.56 4.66 -3.43
C GLU A 82 3.24 3.40 -2.87
N TYR A 83 3.14 2.25 -3.55
CA TYR A 83 3.88 1.05 -3.11
C TYR A 83 5.39 1.22 -3.25
N LEU A 84 5.85 1.85 -4.33
CA LEU A 84 7.27 2.19 -4.50
C LEU A 84 7.74 3.17 -3.41
N LYS A 85 6.89 4.14 -3.05
CA LYS A 85 7.15 5.04 -1.93
C LYS A 85 7.28 4.28 -0.62
N ALA A 86 6.36 3.36 -0.30
CA ALA A 86 6.44 2.54 0.91
C ALA A 86 7.76 1.74 1.01
N ILE A 87 8.22 1.16 -0.11
CA ILE A 87 9.49 0.45 -0.21
C ILE A 87 10.69 1.39 0.03
N ARG A 88 10.68 2.58 -0.58
CA ARG A 88 11.74 3.59 -0.42
C ARG A 88 11.83 4.08 1.03
N LEU A 89 10.68 4.35 1.66
CA LEU A 89 10.63 4.82 3.04
C LEU A 89 11.05 3.74 4.04
N ARG A 90 10.72 2.48 3.76
CA ARG A 90 11.10 1.33 4.59
C ARG A 90 11.49 0.13 3.72
N PRO A 91 12.79 -0.01 3.39
CA PRO A 91 13.26 -1.13 2.56
C PRO A 91 13.03 -2.50 3.18
N LYS A 92 12.95 -2.60 4.52
CA LYS A 92 12.60 -3.80 5.27
C LYS A 92 11.08 -3.92 5.50
N PHE A 93 10.27 -3.74 4.45
CA PHE A 93 8.81 -3.80 4.54
C PHE A 93 8.20 -4.85 3.59
N PRO A 94 8.12 -6.13 4.02
CA PRO A 94 7.61 -7.23 3.18
C PRO A 94 6.28 -6.96 2.50
N GLN A 95 5.35 -6.33 3.22
CA GLN A 95 4.00 -6.07 2.77
C GLN A 95 3.97 -5.19 1.52
N ALA A 96 4.85 -4.19 1.42
CA ALA A 96 4.92 -3.31 0.26
C ALA A 96 5.41 -4.04 -1.00
N TYR A 97 6.41 -4.94 -0.87
CA TYR A 97 6.84 -5.78 -1.99
C TYR A 97 5.74 -6.75 -2.43
N ALA A 98 5.03 -7.37 -1.48
CA ALA A 98 3.94 -8.28 -1.78
C ALA A 98 2.82 -7.59 -2.57
N LYS A 99 2.44 -6.37 -2.18
CA LYS A 99 1.43 -5.54 -2.84
C LYS A 99 1.87 -5.10 -4.23
N LEU A 100 3.11 -4.62 -4.38
CA LEU A 100 3.66 -4.22 -5.67
C LEU A 100 3.75 -5.40 -6.65
N ALA A 101 4.21 -6.56 -6.17
CA ALA A 101 4.27 -7.77 -6.99
C ALA A 101 2.88 -8.23 -7.43
N LYS A 102 1.90 -8.20 -6.52
CA LYS A 102 0.50 -8.51 -6.86
C LYS A 102 -0.06 -7.55 -7.92
N LEU A 103 0.22 -6.25 -7.79
CA LEU A 103 -0.20 -5.27 -8.79
C LEU A 103 0.40 -5.56 -10.16
N TYR A 104 1.70 -5.88 -10.25
CA TYR A 104 2.31 -6.28 -11.51
C TYR A 104 1.70 -7.57 -12.08
N GLN A 105 1.37 -8.56 -11.23
CA GLN A 105 0.67 -9.77 -11.66
C GLN A 105 -0.72 -9.46 -12.22
N GLU A 106 -1.51 -8.60 -11.58
CA GLU A 106 -2.82 -8.14 -12.06
C GLU A 106 -2.74 -7.32 -13.36
N MET A 107 -1.55 -6.82 -13.70
CA MET A 107 -1.25 -6.15 -14.97
C MET A 107 -0.65 -7.08 -16.03
N GLY A 108 -0.52 -8.38 -15.74
CA GLY A 108 0.12 -9.36 -16.63
C GLY A 108 1.66 -9.23 -16.71
N GLN A 109 2.27 -8.38 -15.89
CA GLN A 109 3.71 -8.10 -15.90
C GLN A 109 4.46 -9.04 -14.95
N ILE A 110 4.41 -10.33 -15.24
CA ILE A 110 4.89 -11.40 -14.36
C ILE A 110 6.39 -11.26 -14.06
N ASP A 111 7.21 -10.94 -15.06
CA ASP A 111 8.65 -10.76 -14.86
C ASP A 111 8.97 -9.66 -13.85
N LYS A 112 8.21 -8.56 -13.89
CA LYS A 112 8.36 -7.46 -12.93
C LYS A 112 7.90 -7.89 -11.54
N ALA A 113 6.79 -8.63 -11.44
CA ALA A 113 6.35 -9.20 -10.16
C ALA A 113 7.44 -10.09 -9.55
N ALA A 114 8.04 -10.98 -10.34
CA ALA A 114 9.11 -11.88 -9.89
C ALA A 114 10.38 -11.11 -9.49
N LYS A 115 10.78 -10.09 -10.26
CA LYS A 115 11.90 -9.19 -9.93
C LYS A 115 11.68 -8.47 -8.59
N VAL A 116 10.49 -7.93 -8.37
CA VAL A 116 10.11 -7.26 -7.11
C VAL A 116 10.19 -8.22 -5.93
N LEU A 117 9.65 -9.45 -6.08
CA LEU A 117 9.69 -10.46 -5.02
C LEU A 117 11.12 -10.88 -4.68
N ARG A 118 11.95 -11.17 -5.69
CA ARG A 118 13.38 -11.51 -5.49
C ARG A 118 14.13 -10.39 -4.77
N TYR A 119 13.88 -9.13 -5.14
CA TYR A 119 14.49 -7.99 -4.47
C TYR A 119 13.98 -7.85 -3.02
N GLY A 120 12.68 -7.99 -2.79
CA GLY A 120 12.09 -7.96 -1.45
C GLY A 120 12.60 -9.07 -0.53
N ILE A 121 12.80 -10.28 -1.05
CA ILE A 121 13.41 -11.41 -0.32
C ILE A 121 14.81 -11.02 0.17
N ARG A 122 15.67 -10.47 -0.71
CA ARG A 122 17.02 -10.02 -0.32
C ARG A 122 17.01 -8.89 0.72
N LYS A 123 16.01 -8.01 0.69
CA LYS A 123 15.93 -6.89 1.65
C LYS A 123 15.34 -7.28 3.01
N THR A 124 14.42 -8.24 3.04
CA THR A 124 13.62 -8.55 4.22
C THR A 124 13.90 -9.92 4.83
N HIS A 125 14.50 -10.85 4.07
CA HIS A 125 14.78 -12.23 4.45
C HIS A 125 13.54 -13.00 4.97
N THR A 126 12.36 -12.68 4.45
CA THR A 126 11.09 -13.29 4.90
C THR A 126 10.64 -14.44 4.02
N LYS A 127 10.15 -15.52 4.64
CA LYS A 127 9.56 -16.69 3.95
C LYS A 127 8.27 -16.34 3.20
N SER A 128 7.51 -15.34 3.66
CA SER A 128 6.24 -14.94 3.03
C SER A 128 6.42 -14.56 1.55
N LEU A 129 7.46 -13.79 1.22
CA LEU A 129 7.76 -13.39 -0.16
C LEU A 129 8.31 -14.56 -0.99
N VAL A 130 9.03 -15.49 -0.36
CA VAL A 130 9.49 -16.73 -1.02
C VAL A 130 8.29 -17.56 -1.47
N HIS A 131 7.32 -17.79 -0.58
CA HIS A 131 6.11 -18.52 -0.93
C HIS A 131 5.30 -17.82 -2.01
N GLN A 132 5.22 -16.48 -1.98
CA GLN A 132 4.56 -15.73 -3.05
C GLN A 132 5.28 -15.91 -4.40
N LEU A 133 6.60 -15.90 -4.43
CA LEU A 133 7.38 -16.12 -5.65
C LEU A 133 7.20 -17.55 -6.19
N GLN A 134 7.20 -18.55 -5.32
CA GLN A 134 6.93 -19.95 -5.70
C GLN A 134 5.54 -20.13 -6.31
N ARG A 135 4.53 -19.47 -5.73
CA ARG A 135 3.16 -19.48 -6.27
C ARG A 135 3.09 -18.79 -7.63
N LEU A 136 3.78 -17.66 -7.79
CA LEU A 136 3.83 -16.94 -9.07
C LEU A 136 4.40 -17.83 -10.18
N ASN A 137 5.51 -18.53 -9.95
CA ASN A 137 6.15 -19.38 -10.95
C ASN A 137 5.35 -20.64 -11.33
N LYS A 138 4.38 -21.03 -10.49
CA LYS A 138 3.50 -22.18 -10.73
C LYS A 138 2.20 -21.78 -11.42
N ASP A 139 1.91 -20.49 -11.56
CA ASP A 139 0.68 -20.01 -12.17
C ASP A 139 0.74 -20.28 -13.69
N PRO A 140 -0.20 -21.05 -14.27
CA PRO A 140 -0.17 -21.39 -15.70
C PRO A 140 -0.21 -20.14 -16.60
N LYS A 141 -0.63 -18.98 -16.10
CA LYS A 141 -0.60 -17.70 -16.82
C LYS A 141 0.80 -17.09 -16.96
N THR A 142 1.83 -17.72 -16.40
CA THR A 142 3.23 -17.30 -16.51
C THR A 142 4.04 -18.08 -17.53
N LYS A 143 3.44 -19.08 -18.18
CA LYS A 143 4.05 -19.88 -19.26
C LYS A 143 3.50 -19.47 -20.61
#